data_AF-A0A1Y3W9N6-F1
#
_entry.id   AF-A0A1Y3W9N6-F1
#
_cell.length_a   1.000
_cell.length_b   1.000
_cell.length_c   1.000
_cell.angle_alpha   90.00
_cell.angle_beta   90.00
_cell.angle_gamma   90.00
#
_symmetry.space_group_name_H-M   'P 1'
#
loop_
_entity.id
_entity.type
_entity.pdbx_description
1 polymer ?
#
loop_
_entity_poly.entity_id
_entity_poly.type
_entity_poly.pdbx_seq_one_letter_code
_entity_poly.pdbx_strand_id
1 'polypeptide(L)'
;MTILNLIMIVISLILLILCIMAPFRKSGAARGHQMLQAVLKPHTIYGILLLVTSLVHGILSGNNPAMMSGKPAWLCLLILLIFSAFKGKMKTRNWIKIHRVLSVLLCLLIVVHIVHAIVV
;
A
#
# COMPACT_ATOMS: atom_id res chain seq x y z
N MET A 1 11.40 13.95 14.50
CA MET A 1 10.21 13.60 13.69
C MET A 1 9.17 14.70 13.88
N THR A 2 8.69 15.33 12.80
CA THR A 2 7.60 16.32 12.93
C THR A 2 6.26 15.60 13.17
N ILE A 3 5.32 16.27 13.83
CA ILE A 3 3.96 15.74 14.07
C ILE A 3 3.30 15.33 12.74
N LEU A 4 3.48 16.14 11.69
CA LEU A 4 2.99 15.83 10.36
C LEU A 4 3.59 14.51 9.82
N ASN A 5 4.90 14.29 9.96
CA ASN A 5 5.52 13.04 9.48
C ASN A 5 4.94 11.80 10.18
N LEU A 6 4.69 11.89 11.49
CA LEU A 6 4.06 10.82 12.26
C LEU A 6 2.64 10.54 11.78
N ILE A 7 1.85 11.59 11.53
CA ILE A 7 0.49 11.45 10.97
C ILE A 7 0.55 10.74 9.62
N MET A 8 1.48 11.10 8.73
CA MET A 8 1.62 10.47 7.42
C MET A 8 1.98 8.98 7.53
N ILE A 9 2.85 8.61 8.47
CA ILE A 9 3.20 7.21 8.75
C ILE A 9 1.95 6.42 9.18
N VAL A 10 1.21 6.92 10.17
CA VAL A 10 0.02 6.25 10.71
C VAL A 10 -1.05 6.10 9.63
N ILE A 11 -1.31 7.15 8.86
CA ILE A 11 -2.27 7.09 7.74
C ILE A 11 -1.82 6.07 6.69
N SER A 12 -0.54 6.09 6.30
CA SER A 12 0.00 5.14 5.31
C SER A 12 -0.14 3.69 5.79
N LEU A 13 0.14 3.42 7.07
CA LEU A 13 0.01 2.09 7.66
C LEU A 13 -1.45 1.62 7.66
N ILE A 14 -2.38 2.48 8.08
CA ILE A 14 -3.82 2.17 8.06
C ILE A 14 -4.29 1.88 6.63
N LEU A 15 -3.94 2.72 5.67
CA LEU A 15 -4.31 2.53 4.26
C LEU A 15 -3.72 1.23 3.68
N LEU A 16 -2.48 0.89 4.03
CA LEU A 16 -1.86 -0.38 3.63
C LEU A 16 -2.62 -1.57 4.19
N ILE A 17 -2.97 -1.56 5.48
CA ILE A 17 -3.74 -2.63 6.12
C ILE A 17 -5.11 -2.77 5.44
N LEU A 18 -5.81 -1.68 5.20
CA LEU A 18 -7.09 -1.69 4.47
C LEU A 18 -6.95 -2.29 3.07
N CYS A 19 -5.84 -2.00 2.38
CA CYS A 19 -5.55 -2.59 1.07
C CYS A 19 -5.29 -4.10 1.14
N ILE A 20 -4.52 -4.57 2.12
CA ILE A 20 -4.25 -6.00 2.35
C ILE A 20 -5.52 -6.75 2.76
N MET A 21 -6.42 -6.10 3.51
CA MET A 21 -7.68 -6.68 3.95
C MET A 21 -8.73 -6.78 2.83
N ALA A 22 -8.58 -6.05 1.72
CA ALA A 22 -9.57 -6.01 0.65
C ALA A 22 -10.02 -7.38 0.10
N PRO A 23 -9.17 -8.42 -0.05
CA PRO A 23 -9.58 -9.75 -0.48
C PRO A 23 -10.50 -10.46 0.53
N PHE A 24 -10.36 -10.17 1.84
CA PHE A 24 -11.16 -10.80 2.90
C PHE A 24 -12.63 -10.42 2.83
N ARG A 25 -13.00 -9.36 2.11
CA ARG A 25 -14.41 -9.02 1.82
C ARG A 25 -15.18 -10.15 1.14
N LYS A 26 -14.48 -11.08 0.47
CA LYS A 26 -15.07 -12.23 -0.22
C LYS A 26 -15.18 -13.48 0.66
N SER A 27 -14.63 -13.45 1.87
CA SER A 27 -14.72 -14.55 2.84
C SER A 27 -16.10 -14.62 3.49
N GLY A 28 -16.49 -15.81 3.96
CA GLY A 28 -17.77 -16.02 4.66
C GLY A 28 -17.94 -15.16 5.91
N ALA A 29 -16.84 -14.89 6.62
CA ALA A 29 -16.83 -14.05 7.83
C ALA A 29 -17.19 -12.58 7.57
N ALA A 30 -16.85 -12.04 6.39
CA ALA A 30 -17.17 -10.65 6.02
C ALA A 30 -18.54 -10.49 5.34
N ARG A 31 -19.18 -11.58 4.92
CA ARG A 31 -20.51 -11.53 4.26
C ARG A 31 -21.62 -11.07 5.21
N GLY A 32 -21.48 -11.29 6.52
CA GLY A 32 -22.47 -10.90 7.53
C GLY A 32 -22.36 -9.45 8.04
N HIS A 33 -21.25 -8.76 7.80
CA HIS A 33 -20.99 -7.43 8.36
C HIS A 33 -20.95 -6.33 7.29
N GLN A 34 -22.07 -5.64 7.10
CA GLN A 34 -22.25 -4.57 6.10
C GLN A 34 -21.24 -3.43 6.26
N MET A 35 -20.87 -3.08 7.50
CA MET A 35 -19.86 -2.06 7.79
C MET A 35 -18.47 -2.45 7.23
N LEU A 36 -18.05 -3.70 7.42
CA LEU A 36 -16.76 -4.19 6.93
C LEU A 36 -16.71 -4.18 5.39
N GLN A 37 -17.83 -4.51 4.74
CA GLN A 37 -17.93 -4.42 3.28
C GLN A 37 -17.85 -2.98 2.77
N ALA A 38 -18.48 -2.04 3.46
CA ALA A 38 -18.45 -0.62 3.10
C ALA A 38 -17.02 -0.07 3.17
N VAL A 39 -16.29 -0.40 4.24
CA VAL A 39 -14.90 0.04 4.44
C VAL A 39 -13.96 -0.59 3.41
N LEU A 40 -14.09 -1.88 3.08
CA LEU A 40 -13.17 -2.54 2.13
C LEU A 40 -13.52 -2.32 0.65
N LYS A 41 -14.65 -1.66 0.34
CA LYS A 41 -15.11 -1.39 -1.03
C LYS A 41 -14.21 -0.38 -1.78
N PRO A 42 -13.86 0.80 -1.22
CA PRO A 42 -13.05 1.81 -1.91
C PRO A 42 -11.53 1.51 -1.95
N HIS A 43 -11.13 0.25 -2.15
CA HIS A 43 -9.72 -0.18 -2.18
C HIS A 43 -8.85 0.63 -3.16
N THR A 44 -9.36 0.98 -4.35
CA THR A 44 -8.61 1.78 -5.32
C THR A 44 -8.27 3.17 -4.79
N ILE A 45 -9.21 3.79 -4.06
CA ILE A 45 -9.00 5.12 -3.46
C ILE A 45 -7.92 5.01 -2.38
N TYR A 46 -7.95 3.97 -1.56
CA TYR A 46 -6.92 3.73 -0.55
C TYR A 46 -5.54 3.54 -1.17
N GLY A 47 -5.43 2.83 -2.30
CA GLY A 47 -4.16 2.69 -3.02
C GLY A 47 -3.59 4.04 -3.50
N ILE A 48 -4.44 4.92 -4.02
CA ILE A 48 -4.04 6.27 -4.48
C ILE A 48 -3.62 7.13 -3.29
N LEU A 49 -4.42 7.14 -2.22
CA LEU A 49 -4.09 7.87 -1.00
C LEU A 49 -2.79 7.35 -0.38
N LEU A 50 -2.56 6.04 -0.40
CA LEU A 50 -1.33 5.43 0.09
C LEU A 50 -0.12 5.93 -0.71
N LEU A 51 -0.23 6.03 -2.04
CA LEU A 51 0.85 6.55 -2.89
C LEU A 51 1.21 7.99 -2.53
N VAL A 52 0.21 8.86 -2.37
CA VAL A 52 0.41 10.27 -2.04
C VAL A 52 0.98 10.42 -0.63
N THR A 53 0.38 9.73 0.34
CA THR A 53 0.77 9.86 1.75
C THR A 53 2.18 9.35 2.01
N SER A 54 2.55 8.21 1.41
CA SER A 54 3.91 7.68 1.50
C SER A 54 4.94 8.54 0.76
N LEU A 55 4.57 9.22 -0.34
CA LEU A 55 5.47 10.18 -1.00
C LEU A 55 5.77 11.38 -0.09
N VAL A 56 4.73 11.97 0.49
CA VAL A 56 4.87 13.11 1.41
C VAL A 56 5.72 12.72 2.62
N HIS A 57 5.46 11.54 3.22
CA HIS A 57 6.31 10.99 4.28
C HIS A 57 7.78 10.90 3.86
N GLY A 58 8.05 10.38 2.65
CA GLY A 58 9.40 10.29 2.11
C GLY A 58 10.07 11.67 1.93
N ILE A 59 9.36 12.67 1.41
CA ILE A 59 9.88 14.04 1.25
C ILE A 59 10.19 14.65 2.63
N LEU A 60 9.28 14.50 3.60
CA LEU A 60 9.46 15.02 4.96
C LEU A 60 10.60 14.32 5.72
N SER A 61 10.94 13.09 5.33
CA SER A 61 12.03 12.32 5.94
C SER A 61 13.42 12.69 5.39
N GLY A 62 13.50 13.53 4.34
CA GLY A 62 14.74 14.11 3.85
C GLY A 62 15.77 13.06 3.40
N ASN A 63 17.01 13.20 3.88
CA ASN A 63 18.14 12.32 3.54
C ASN A 63 18.38 11.21 4.59
N ASN A 64 17.35 10.79 5.32
CA ASN A 64 17.47 9.70 6.29
C ASN A 64 18.02 8.43 5.60
N PRO A 65 18.97 7.67 6.20
CA PRO A 65 19.52 6.44 5.61
C PRO A 65 18.45 5.42 5.16
N ALA A 66 17.34 5.33 5.89
CA ALA A 66 16.22 4.46 5.55
C ALA A 66 15.53 4.82 4.22
N MET A 67 15.79 6.00 3.65
CA MET A 67 15.29 6.39 2.33
C MET A 67 15.79 5.49 1.20
N MET A 68 16.95 4.84 1.37
CA MET A 68 17.45 3.87 0.38
C MET A 68 16.49 2.69 0.19
N SER A 69 15.84 2.22 1.27
CA SER A 69 14.82 1.16 1.19
C SER A 69 13.41 1.71 0.95
N GLY A 70 13.14 2.97 1.31
CA GLY A 70 11.83 3.61 1.09
C GLY A 70 11.52 3.90 -0.38
N LYS A 71 12.52 4.36 -1.15
CA LYS A 71 12.38 4.63 -2.60
C LYS A 71 11.92 3.41 -3.42
N PRO A 72 12.54 2.22 -3.31
CA PRO A 72 12.08 1.05 -4.06
C PRO A 72 10.70 0.56 -3.61
N ALA A 73 10.37 0.65 -2.31
CA ALA A 73 9.02 0.35 -1.81
C ALA A 73 7.97 1.27 -2.47
N TRP A 74 8.23 2.58 -2.48
CA TRP A 74 7.35 3.56 -3.12
C TRP A 74 7.23 3.35 -4.63
N LEU A 75 8.34 3.06 -5.32
CA LEU A 75 8.34 2.79 -6.75
C LEU A 75 7.54 1.51 -7.08
N CYS A 76 7.65 0.46 -6.26
CA CYS A 76 6.86 -0.75 -6.41
C CYS A 76 5.35 -0.45 -6.26
N LEU A 77 4.97 0.41 -5.30
CA LEU A 77 3.59 0.86 -5.14
C LEU A 77 3.10 1.64 -6.38
N LEU A 78 3.92 2.55 -6.91
CA LEU A 78 3.60 3.29 -8.14
C LEU A 78 3.36 2.34 -9.32
N ILE A 79 4.26 1.38 -9.53
CA ILE A 79 4.15 0.37 -10.60
C ILE A 79 2.87 -0.46 -10.42
N LEU A 80 2.56 -0.87 -9.18
CA LEU A 80 1.33 -1.60 -8.85
C LEU A 80 0.08 -0.80 -9.24
N LEU A 81 0.04 0.51 -8.96
CA LEU A 81 -1.06 1.38 -9.35
C LEU A 81 -1.19 1.52 -10.87
N ILE A 82 -0.07 1.68 -11.57
CA ILE A 82 -0.04 1.77 -13.04
C ILE A 82 -0.62 0.49 -13.66
N PHE A 83 -0.14 -0.69 -13.26
CA PHE A 83 -0.70 -1.97 -13.73
C PHE A 83 -2.18 -2.15 -13.34
N SER A 84 -2.59 -1.59 -12.20
CA SER A 84 -3.99 -1.61 -11.77
C SER A 84 -4.88 -0.76 -12.69
N ALA A 85 -4.39 0.37 -13.20
CA ALA A 85 -5.10 1.19 -14.17
C ALA A 85 -5.27 0.48 -15.53
N PHE A 86 -4.32 -0.37 -15.92
CA PHE A 86 -4.39 -1.16 -17.16
C PHE A 86 -5.25 -2.42 -17.09
N LYS A 87 -6.02 -2.62 -16.01
CA LYS A 87 -6.93 -3.77 -15.84
C LYS A 87 -7.80 -4.06 -17.08
N GLY A 88 -8.33 -3.03 -17.74
CA GLY A 88 -9.21 -3.17 -18.90
C GLY A 88 -8.50 -3.63 -20.19
N LYS A 89 -7.16 -3.57 -20.24
CA LYS A 89 -6.36 -3.94 -21.41
C LYS A 89 -5.71 -5.33 -21.30
N MET A 90 -5.95 -6.05 -20.21
CA MET A 90 -5.31 -7.34 -19.93
C MET A 90 -6.35 -8.43 -19.61
N LYS A 91 -6.00 -9.69 -19.91
CA LYS A 91 -6.79 -10.84 -19.43
C LYS A 91 -6.87 -10.80 -17.90
N THR A 92 -8.08 -10.91 -17.35
CA THR A 92 -8.32 -10.80 -15.89
C THR A 92 -7.42 -11.71 -15.06
N ARG A 93 -7.16 -12.94 -15.53
CA ARG A 93 -6.25 -13.89 -14.86
C ARG A 93 -4.83 -13.34 -14.73
N ASN A 94 -4.29 -12.76 -15.80
CA ASN A 94 -2.95 -12.19 -15.83
C ASN A 94 -2.87 -10.94 -14.96
N TRP A 95 -3.87 -10.07 -15.06
CA TRP A 95 -3.96 -8.87 -14.22
C TRP A 95 -3.96 -9.21 -12.73
N ILE A 96 -4.80 -10.15 -12.29
CA ILE A 96 -4.84 -10.59 -10.89
C ILE A 96 -3.49 -11.18 -10.46
N LYS A 97 -2.85 -11.98 -11.32
CA LYS A 97 -1.54 -12.57 -11.03
C LYS A 97 -0.48 -11.49 -10.81
N ILE A 98 -0.37 -10.54 -11.74
CA ILE A 98 0.58 -9.42 -11.66
C ILE A 98 0.30 -8.56 -10.43
N HIS A 99 -0.96 -8.16 -10.21
CA HIS A 99 -1.34 -7.34 -9.06
C HIS A 99 -0.96 -8.03 -7.74
N ARG A 100 -1.27 -9.33 -7.57
CA ARG A 100 -0.92 -10.08 -6.35
C ARG A 100 0.59 -10.21 -6.15
N VAL A 101 1.34 -10.54 -7.20
CA VAL A 101 2.80 -10.65 -7.11
C VAL A 101 3.42 -9.32 -6.68
N LEU A 102 2.99 -8.22 -7.29
CA LEU A 102 3.43 -6.87 -6.91
C LEU A 102 2.98 -6.50 -5.50
N SER A 103 1.79 -6.90 -5.05
CA SER A 103 1.33 -6.67 -3.68
C SER A 103 2.20 -7.38 -2.65
N VAL A 104 2.55 -8.65 -2.90
CA VAL A 104 3.44 -9.41 -2.01
C VAL A 104 4.83 -8.78 -1.97
N LEU A 105 5.38 -8.43 -3.14
CA LEU A 105 6.68 -7.74 -3.23
C LEU A 105 6.66 -6.41 -2.47
N LEU A 106 5.60 -5.61 -2.64
CA LEU A 106 5.42 -4.36 -1.91
C LEU A 106 5.41 -4.58 -0.39
N CYS A 107 4.66 -5.59 0.10
CA CYS A 107 4.62 -5.89 1.53
C CYS A 107 6.02 -6.25 2.07
N LEU A 108 6.77 -7.08 1.35
CA LEU A 108 8.15 -7.42 1.72
C LEU A 108 9.06 -6.18 1.76
N LEU A 109 8.98 -5.32 0.74
CA LEU A 109 9.75 -4.07 0.69
C LEU A 109 9.39 -3.13 1.85
N ILE A 110 8.12 -3.05 2.23
CA ILE A 110 7.68 -2.24 3.37
C ILE A 110 8.22 -2.82 4.69
N VAL A 111 8.18 -4.13 4.90
CA VAL A 111 8.77 -4.77 6.09
C VAL A 111 10.27 -4.47 6.16
N VAL A 112 11.00 -4.64 5.05
CA VAL A 112 12.43 -4.29 4.98
C VAL A 112 12.66 -2.81 5.27
N HIS A 113 11.82 -1.92 4.75
CA HIS A 113 11.94 -0.48 5.00
C HIS A 113 11.73 -0.13 6.48
N ILE A 114 10.71 -0.71 7.12
CA ILE A 114 10.45 -0.52 8.56
C ILE A 114 11.61 -1.05 9.40
N VAL A 115 12.10 -2.26 9.13
CA VAL A 115 13.24 -2.84 9.85
C VAL A 115 14.49 -1.98 9.67
N HIS A 116 14.78 -1.53 8.44
CA HIS A 116 15.90 -0.65 8.16
C HIS A 116 15.79 0.68 8.93
N ALA A 117 14.59 1.27 9.00
CA ALA A 117 14.35 2.52 9.74
C ALA A 117 14.39 2.38 11.27
N ILE A 118 14.27 1.17 11.81
CA ILE A 118 14.38 0.89 13.25
C ILE A 118 15.84 0.61 13.63
N VAL A 119 16.58 -0.06 12.74
CA VAL A 119 17.96 -0.50 13.00
C VAL A 119 18.98 0.61 12.77
N VAL A 120 18.71 1.54 11.86
CA VAL A 120 19.61 2.64 11.45
C VAL A 120 19.02 3.99 11.87
#